data_AF-A0A735KC93-F1
#
_entry.id   AF-A0A735KC93-F1
#
_cell.length_a   1.000
_cell.length_b   1.000
_cell.length_c   1.000
_cell.angle_alpha   90.00
_cell.angle_beta   90.00
_cell.angle_gamma   90.00
#
_symmetry.space_group_name_H-M   'P 1'
#
loop_
_entity.id
_entity.type
_entity.pdbx_description
1 polymer ?
#
loop_
_entity_poly.entity_id
_entity_poly.type
_entity_poly.pdbx_seq_one_letter_code
_entity_poly.pdbx_strand_id
1 'polypeptide(L)'
;KLLSHVKVSIESALTDLGANFTLLYDKDGRLTYQFYKNEWGCPTWVNGQSKVADMCSVKVKIVEPRLGSAPNFVSGVQGTAYAFTSGHETAYNLVNVGNGAASHAPQQAIYAAISKQLPAWAYLYLAPKSVELDNGEKVAFPYLLDQGKAELFVYPEA
;
A
#
# COMPACT_ATOMS: atom_id res chain seq x y z
N LYS A 1 6.51 -0.24 14.96
CA LYS A 1 5.84 -1.36 14.25
C LYS A 1 5.53 -0.91 12.83
N LEU A 2 5.69 -1.78 11.83
CA LEU A 2 5.48 -1.40 10.42
C LEU A 2 4.06 -0.88 10.19
N LEU A 3 3.04 -1.51 10.78
CA LEU A 3 1.64 -1.09 10.65
C LEU A 3 1.42 0.38 11.04
N SER A 4 2.05 0.83 12.13
CA SER A 4 1.93 2.22 12.61
C SER A 4 2.56 3.21 11.63
N HIS A 5 3.68 2.86 11.02
CA HIS A 5 4.28 3.68 9.96
C HIS A 5 3.35 3.74 8.75
N VAL A 6 2.87 2.59 8.26
CA VAL A 6 1.95 2.52 7.11
C VAL A 6 0.69 3.36 7.35
N LYS A 7 0.12 3.30 8.56
CA LYS A 7 -1.03 4.10 8.97
C LYS A 7 -0.79 5.60 8.75
N VAL A 8 0.28 6.12 9.36
CA VAL A 8 0.68 7.53 9.26
C VAL A 8 1.00 7.91 7.81
N SER A 9 1.71 7.05 7.07
CA SER A 9 2.06 7.31 5.68
C SER A 9 0.83 7.41 4.77
N ILE A 10 -0.19 6.59 4.98
CA ILE A 10 -1.45 6.67 4.22
C ILE A 10 -2.19 7.97 4.52
N GLU A 11 -2.37 8.30 5.81
CA GLU A 11 -3.08 9.51 6.23
C GLU A 11 -2.38 10.78 5.73
N SER A 12 -1.04 10.82 5.81
CA SER A 12 -0.24 11.92 5.28
C SER A 12 -0.33 12.01 3.75
N ALA A 13 -0.20 10.88 3.04
CA ALA A 13 -0.26 10.88 1.58
C ALA A 13 -1.62 11.35 1.05
N LEU A 14 -2.73 10.90 1.65
CA LEU A 14 -4.07 11.33 1.25
C LEU A 14 -4.29 12.82 1.57
N THR A 15 -3.80 13.30 2.72
CA THR A 15 -3.86 14.72 3.08
C THR A 15 -3.05 15.58 2.11
N ASP A 16 -1.81 15.20 1.79
CA ASP A 16 -0.93 15.92 0.85
C ASP A 16 -1.54 15.99 -0.55
N LEU A 17 -2.26 14.93 -0.95
CA LEU A 17 -2.98 14.88 -2.22
C LEU A 17 -4.35 15.58 -2.16
N GLY A 18 -4.73 16.19 -1.03
CA GLY A 18 -5.99 16.91 -0.85
C GLY A 18 -7.23 16.01 -0.87
N ALA A 19 -7.09 14.73 -0.53
CA ALA A 19 -8.20 13.80 -0.39
C ALA A 19 -8.64 13.72 1.09
N ASN A 20 -9.95 13.75 1.32
CA ASN A 20 -10.51 13.44 2.63
C ASN A 20 -10.57 11.92 2.82
N PHE A 21 -10.61 11.43 4.06
CA PHE A 21 -10.69 9.99 4.32
C PHE A 21 -11.34 9.64 5.64
N THR A 22 -11.72 8.37 5.78
CA THR A 22 -12.25 7.78 7.00
C THR A 22 -11.63 6.39 7.20
N LEU A 23 -11.15 6.12 8.40
CA LEU A 23 -10.71 4.80 8.81
C LEU A 23 -11.94 3.96 9.20
N LEU A 24 -12.23 2.92 8.43
CA LEU A 24 -13.38 2.03 8.64
C LEU A 24 -13.05 0.78 9.45
N TYR A 25 -11.80 0.32 9.37
CA TYR A 25 -11.36 -0.91 10.01
C TYR A 25 -9.92 -0.79 10.48
N ASP A 26 -9.63 -1.15 11.72
CA ASP A 26 -8.29 -1.20 12.32
C ASP A 26 -8.24 -2.33 13.35
N LYS A 27 -7.80 -3.52 12.90
CA LYS A 27 -7.70 -4.70 13.77
C LYS A 27 -6.78 -5.77 13.16
N ASP A 28 -6.03 -6.48 14.01
CA ASP A 28 -5.23 -7.65 13.64
C ASP A 28 -4.30 -7.43 12.43
N GLY A 29 -3.62 -6.29 12.41
CA GLY A 29 -2.69 -5.95 11.32
C GLY A 29 -3.37 -5.50 10.04
N ARG A 30 -4.70 -5.33 10.02
CA ARG A 30 -5.44 -4.90 8.83
C ARG A 30 -6.02 -3.50 9.03
N LEU A 31 -5.91 -2.69 7.99
CA LEU A 31 -6.53 -1.37 7.91
C LEU A 31 -7.45 -1.30 6.69
N THR A 32 -8.54 -0.55 6.78
CA THR A 32 -9.32 -0.15 5.61
C THR A 32 -9.68 1.32 5.75
N TYR A 33 -9.12 2.12 4.86
CA TYR A 33 -9.52 3.50 4.65
C TYR A 33 -10.48 3.57 3.48
N GLN A 34 -11.48 4.42 3.62
CA GLN A 34 -12.22 4.96 2.49
C GLN A 34 -11.76 6.39 2.28
N PHE A 35 -11.54 6.79 1.03
CA PHE A 35 -11.09 8.15 0.71
C PHE A 35 -11.99 8.79 -0.35
N TYR A 36 -12.03 10.13 -0.30
CA TYR A 36 -13.01 10.95 -0.99
C TYR A 36 -12.30 12.12 -1.67
N LYS A 37 -12.57 12.27 -2.96
CA LYS A 37 -12.07 13.37 -3.78
C LYS A 37 -12.90 13.46 -5.04
N ASN A 38 -13.62 14.57 -5.21
CA ASN A 38 -14.57 14.74 -6.31
C ASN A 38 -13.87 14.73 -7.67
N GLU A 39 -12.66 15.30 -7.75
CA GLU A 39 -11.85 15.36 -8.98
C GLU A 39 -11.45 13.97 -9.48
N TRP A 40 -11.44 12.96 -8.60
CA TRP A 40 -11.13 11.57 -8.91
C TRP A 40 -12.37 10.69 -9.03
N GLY A 41 -13.57 11.28 -8.95
CA GLY A 41 -14.82 10.52 -8.92
C GLY A 41 -14.91 9.59 -7.70
N CYS A 42 -14.25 9.93 -6.59
CA CYS A 42 -14.30 9.19 -5.33
C CYS A 42 -15.32 9.87 -4.40
N PRO A 43 -16.59 9.42 -4.36
CA PRO A 43 -17.66 10.13 -3.67
C PRO A 43 -17.63 9.89 -2.16
N THR A 44 -18.15 10.87 -1.40
CA THR A 44 -18.39 10.72 0.04
C THR A 44 -19.48 9.66 0.30
N TRP A 45 -19.32 8.89 1.38
CA TRP A 45 -20.33 7.91 1.80
C TRP A 45 -21.62 8.59 2.26
N VAL A 46 -22.76 8.13 1.71
CA VAL A 46 -24.11 8.53 2.13
C VAL A 46 -24.90 7.27 2.47
N ASN A 47 -25.30 7.16 3.75
CA ASN A 47 -25.99 5.98 4.25
C ASN A 47 -27.31 5.72 3.50
N GLY A 48 -27.52 4.49 3.07
CA GLY A 48 -28.70 4.09 2.30
C GLY A 48 -28.69 4.46 0.81
N GLN A 49 -27.65 5.16 0.33
CA GLN A 49 -27.52 5.55 -1.09
C GLN A 49 -26.24 5.00 -1.73
N SER A 50 -25.11 5.15 -1.05
CA SER A 50 -23.82 4.68 -1.55
C SER A 50 -23.72 3.15 -1.53
N LYS A 51 -23.07 2.57 -2.55
CA LYS A 51 -22.66 1.16 -2.54
C LYS A 51 -21.16 1.08 -2.31
N VAL A 52 -20.72 0.06 -1.58
CA VAL A 52 -19.27 -0.17 -1.32
C VAL A 52 -18.46 -0.27 -2.62
N ALA A 53 -19.05 -0.83 -3.69
CA ALA A 53 -18.41 -0.94 -5.00
C ALA A 53 -18.12 0.41 -5.68
N ASP A 54 -18.78 1.49 -5.26
CA ASP A 54 -18.58 2.83 -5.83
C ASP A 54 -17.51 3.62 -5.07
N MET A 55 -16.95 3.06 -3.99
CA MET A 55 -16.08 3.78 -3.07
C MET A 55 -14.61 3.49 -3.32
N CYS A 56 -13.79 4.54 -3.27
CA CYS A 56 -12.35 4.41 -3.30
C CYS A 56 -11.81 4.01 -1.92
N SER A 57 -10.80 3.13 -1.88
CA SER A 57 -10.28 2.61 -0.61
C SER A 57 -8.78 2.33 -0.62
N VAL A 58 -8.16 2.38 0.56
CA VAL A 58 -6.83 1.83 0.82
C VAL A 58 -6.99 0.68 1.81
N LYS A 59 -6.71 -0.54 1.36
CA LYS A 59 -6.77 -1.76 2.18
C LYS A 59 -5.37 -2.21 2.51
N VAL A 60 -5.11 -2.46 3.79
CA VAL A 60 -3.79 -2.85 4.28
C VAL A 60 -3.88 -4.17 5.00
N LYS A 61 -2.86 -5.00 4.87
CA LYS A 61 -2.57 -6.12 5.76
C LYS A 61 -1.07 -6.13 6.02
N ILE A 62 -0.68 -5.94 7.26
CA ILE A 62 0.70 -6.08 7.75
C ILE A 62 0.71 -7.18 8.80
N VAL A 63 1.51 -8.21 8.56
CA VAL A 63 1.78 -9.31 9.47
C VAL A 63 3.02 -8.95 10.27
N GLU A 64 2.87 -8.86 11.59
CA GLU A 64 4.02 -8.70 12.48
C GLU A 64 4.91 -9.94 12.39
N PRO A 65 6.23 -9.77 12.21
CA PRO A 65 7.15 -10.90 12.14
C PRO A 65 7.17 -11.67 13.45
N ARG A 66 7.37 -12.99 13.37
CA ARG A 66 7.66 -13.80 14.55
C ARG A 66 9.09 -13.54 15.00
N LEU A 67 9.28 -13.47 16.31
CA LEU A 67 10.61 -13.42 16.90
C LEU A 67 11.13 -14.84 17.13
N GLY A 68 12.40 -15.07 16.80
CA GLY A 68 13.09 -16.32 17.03
C GLY A 68 14.58 -16.11 17.25
N SER A 69 15.33 -17.21 17.25
CA SER A 69 16.80 -17.18 17.28
C SER A 69 17.34 -17.35 15.87
N ALA A 70 18.42 -16.65 15.55
CA ALA A 70 19.15 -16.87 14.30
C ALA A 70 19.67 -18.33 14.26
N PRO A 71 19.64 -19.01 13.09
CA PRO A 71 20.20 -20.35 12.98
C PRO A 71 21.70 -20.36 13.26
N ASN A 72 22.18 -21.39 13.97
CA ASN A 72 23.57 -21.50 14.43
C ASN A 72 24.62 -21.52 13.30
N PHE A 73 24.21 -21.77 12.05
CA PHE A 73 25.10 -21.77 10.88
C PHE A 73 25.30 -20.38 10.27
N VAL A 74 24.54 -19.36 10.69
CA VAL A 74 24.71 -17.98 10.24
C VAL A 74 25.76 -17.31 11.12
N SER A 75 27.01 -17.29 10.65
CA SER A 75 28.12 -16.65 11.37
C SER A 75 27.99 -15.13 11.42
N GLY A 76 28.36 -14.52 12.54
CA GLY A 76 28.36 -13.06 12.70
C GLY A 76 27.02 -12.43 13.11
N VAL A 77 25.97 -13.26 13.31
CA VAL A 77 24.66 -12.80 13.76
C VAL A 77 24.40 -13.39 15.15
N GLN A 78 24.50 -12.57 16.19
CA GLN A 78 24.06 -12.91 17.55
C GLN A 78 22.76 -12.17 17.86
N GLY A 79 21.75 -12.87 18.36
CA GLY A 79 20.51 -12.27 18.88
C GLY A 79 19.21 -12.67 18.18
N THR A 80 18.19 -11.82 18.36
CA THR A 80 16.83 -12.03 17.88
C THR A 80 16.76 -11.99 16.35
N ALA A 81 16.23 -13.03 15.74
CA ALA A 81 15.89 -13.08 14.32
C ALA A 81 14.40 -12.80 14.11
N TYR A 82 14.08 -12.12 13.01
CA TYR A 82 12.72 -11.91 12.54
C TYR A 82 12.38 -12.95 11.48
N ALA A 83 11.29 -13.69 11.69
CA ALA A 83 10.79 -14.67 10.75
C ALA A 83 9.44 -14.23 10.17
N PHE A 84 9.40 -14.05 8.85
CA PHE A 84 8.17 -13.89 8.10
C PHE A 84 7.72 -15.27 7.59
N THR A 85 6.78 -15.88 8.29
CA THR A 85 6.22 -17.18 7.90
C THR A 85 4.94 -16.99 7.11
N SER A 86 4.82 -17.65 5.97
CA SER A 86 3.58 -17.69 5.20
C SER A 86 3.03 -19.11 5.18
N GLY A 87 1.79 -19.29 5.63
CA GLY A 87 1.08 -20.58 5.56
C GLY A 87 0.16 -20.70 4.34
N HIS A 88 0.05 -19.66 3.52
CA HIS A 88 -0.84 -19.60 2.36
C HIS A 88 -0.32 -18.58 1.35
N GLU A 89 -0.54 -18.78 0.05
CA GLU A 89 -0.06 -17.87 -1.01
C GLU A 89 -0.56 -16.42 -0.87
N THR A 90 -1.65 -16.20 -0.12
CA THR A 90 -2.25 -14.89 0.16
C THR A 90 -1.89 -14.31 1.54
N ALA A 91 -1.00 -14.99 2.29
CA ALA A 91 -0.56 -14.58 3.61
C ALA A 91 0.69 -13.68 3.56
N TYR A 92 0.62 -12.60 2.76
CA TYR A 92 1.68 -11.60 2.62
C TYR A 92 1.23 -10.19 3.06
N ASN A 93 2.22 -9.31 3.21
CA ASN A 93 2.00 -7.89 3.49
C ASN A 93 1.51 -7.17 2.24
N LEU A 94 0.43 -6.40 2.32
CA LEU A 94 -0.11 -5.67 1.18
C LEU A 94 -0.62 -4.30 1.57
N VAL A 95 -0.57 -3.40 0.59
CA VAL A 95 -1.27 -2.12 0.55
C VAL A 95 -1.96 -2.07 -0.82
N ASN A 96 -3.29 -2.07 -0.83
CA ASN A 96 -4.10 -2.04 -2.04
C ASN A 96 -4.89 -0.76 -2.12
N VAL A 97 -4.55 0.09 -3.09
CA VAL A 97 -5.34 1.26 -3.47
C VAL A 97 -6.37 0.77 -4.49
N GLY A 98 -7.66 0.99 -4.22
CA GLY A 98 -8.76 0.56 -5.06
C GLY A 98 -9.65 1.73 -5.46
N ASN A 99 -10.05 1.75 -6.73
CA ASN A 99 -11.04 2.67 -7.27
C ASN A 99 -12.47 2.11 -7.11
N GLY A 100 -13.43 3.01 -6.95
CA GLY A 100 -14.84 2.67 -7.15
C GLY A 100 -15.15 2.46 -8.64
N ALA A 101 -16.31 1.88 -8.94
CA ALA A 101 -16.70 1.50 -10.30
C ALA A 101 -16.66 2.65 -11.34
N ALA A 102 -16.91 3.90 -10.91
CA ALA A 102 -16.88 5.09 -11.76
C ALA A 102 -15.74 6.05 -11.38
N SER A 103 -14.80 5.62 -10.54
CA SER A 103 -13.70 6.45 -10.05
C SER A 103 -12.45 6.25 -10.88
N HIS A 104 -11.62 7.28 -10.91
CA HIS A 104 -10.38 7.34 -11.71
C HIS A 104 -9.23 7.93 -10.87
N ALA A 105 -9.15 7.56 -9.59
CA ALA A 105 -8.06 8.04 -8.76
C ALA A 105 -6.72 7.51 -9.29
N PRO A 106 -5.67 8.36 -9.32
CA PRO A 106 -4.35 8.00 -9.82
C PRO A 106 -3.67 7.05 -8.83
N GLN A 107 -3.90 5.74 -8.97
CA GLN A 107 -3.43 4.75 -8.00
C GLN A 107 -1.91 4.79 -7.84
N GLN A 108 -1.18 4.92 -8.95
CA GLN A 108 0.27 5.02 -8.93
C GLN A 108 0.75 6.24 -8.12
N ALA A 109 0.15 7.41 -8.32
CA ALA A 109 0.51 8.62 -7.59
C ALA A 109 0.23 8.48 -6.08
N ILE A 110 -0.88 7.82 -5.72
CA ILE A 110 -1.20 7.51 -4.32
C ILE A 110 -0.14 6.57 -3.73
N TYR A 111 0.25 5.51 -4.44
CA TYR A 111 1.32 4.61 -3.99
C TYR A 111 2.66 5.33 -3.82
N ALA A 112 3.04 6.19 -4.75
CA ALA A 112 4.27 6.97 -4.68
C ALA A 112 4.25 7.93 -3.48
N ALA A 113 3.12 8.61 -3.24
CA ALA A 113 2.94 9.48 -2.08
C ALA A 113 3.02 8.70 -0.76
N ILE A 114 2.42 7.51 -0.67
CA ILE A 114 2.55 6.64 0.50
C ILE A 114 4.03 6.25 0.71
N SER A 115 4.71 5.79 -0.35
CA SER A 115 6.13 5.40 -0.29
C SER A 115 7.04 6.53 0.19
N LYS A 116 6.78 7.77 -0.23
CA LYS A 116 7.53 8.95 0.22
C LYS A 116 7.45 9.19 1.73
N GLN A 117 6.34 8.78 2.35
CA GLN A 117 6.11 8.95 3.79
C GLN A 117 6.47 7.70 4.61
N LEU A 118 6.89 6.61 3.95
CA LEU A 118 7.33 5.39 4.64
C LEU A 118 8.75 5.58 5.21
N PRO A 119 9.15 4.82 6.23
CA PRO A 119 10.53 4.84 6.70
C PRO A 119 11.49 4.30 5.62
N ALA A 120 12.73 4.78 5.61
CA ALA A 120 13.74 4.48 4.58
C ALA A 120 14.06 2.98 4.38
N TRP A 121 13.72 2.11 5.34
CA TRP A 121 13.90 0.67 5.22
C TRP A 121 12.71 -0.05 4.59
N ALA A 122 11.61 0.65 4.30
CA ALA A 122 10.38 0.07 3.76
C ALA A 122 10.17 0.51 2.31
N TYR A 123 9.89 -0.46 1.47
CA TYR A 123 9.66 -0.29 0.03
C TYR A 123 8.27 -0.81 -0.33
N LEU A 124 7.65 -0.24 -1.37
CA LEU A 124 6.44 -0.80 -1.97
C LEU A 124 6.79 -1.47 -3.29
N TYR A 125 6.45 -2.74 -3.43
CA TYR A 125 6.53 -3.44 -4.71
C TYR A 125 5.21 -3.27 -5.47
N LEU A 126 5.30 -2.79 -6.71
CA LEU A 126 4.15 -2.72 -7.61
C LEU A 126 4.23 -3.81 -8.68
N ALA A 127 3.26 -4.72 -8.63
CA ALA A 127 3.12 -5.81 -9.58
C ALA A 127 2.65 -5.29 -10.95
N PRO A 128 3.11 -5.90 -12.06
CA PRO A 128 2.65 -5.51 -13.39
C PRO A 128 1.14 -5.75 -13.53
N LYS A 129 0.49 -4.96 -14.38
CA LYS A 129 -0.94 -5.04 -14.75
C LYS A 129 -1.94 -4.92 -13.59
N SER A 130 -1.48 -4.51 -12.42
CA SER A 130 -2.30 -4.46 -11.20
C SER A 130 -2.63 -3.03 -10.74
N VAL A 131 -1.84 -2.04 -11.18
CA VAL A 131 -1.97 -0.63 -10.78
C VAL A 131 -2.23 0.24 -12.00
N GLU A 132 -3.23 1.11 -11.88
CA GLU A 132 -3.59 2.13 -12.88
C GLU A 132 -2.71 3.38 -12.75
N LEU A 133 -2.22 3.85 -13.88
CA LEU A 133 -1.52 5.12 -14.09
C LEU A 133 -2.52 6.24 -14.36
N ASP A 134 -2.06 7.48 -14.30
CA ASP A 134 -2.88 8.69 -14.54
C ASP A 134 -3.50 8.73 -15.94
N ASN A 135 -2.86 8.09 -16.93
CA ASN A 135 -3.36 7.97 -18.30
C ASN A 135 -4.36 6.81 -18.49
N GLY A 136 -4.73 6.10 -17.41
CA GLY A 136 -5.61 4.94 -17.44
C GLY A 136 -4.93 3.63 -17.89
N GLU A 137 -3.66 3.68 -18.29
CA GLU A 137 -2.89 2.48 -18.57
C GLU A 137 -2.50 1.77 -17.27
N LYS A 138 -2.04 0.53 -17.40
CA LYS A 138 -1.54 -0.24 -16.26
C LYS A 138 -0.03 -0.33 -16.32
N VAL A 139 0.59 -0.37 -15.14
CA VAL A 139 2.03 -0.59 -15.00
C VAL A 139 2.46 -1.82 -15.82
N ALA A 140 3.38 -1.63 -16.77
CA ALA A 140 3.81 -2.69 -17.68
C ALA A 140 4.85 -3.63 -17.05
N PHE A 141 5.78 -3.06 -16.26
CA PHE A 141 6.90 -3.79 -15.65
C PHE A 141 6.88 -3.63 -14.12
N PRO A 142 7.27 -4.66 -13.36
CA PRO A 142 7.39 -4.54 -11.91
C PRO A 142 8.47 -3.53 -11.53
N TYR A 143 8.24 -2.80 -10.44
CA TYR A 143 9.24 -1.91 -9.86
C TYR A 143 9.02 -1.73 -8.35
N LEU A 144 10.06 -1.21 -7.69
CA LEU A 144 9.98 -0.79 -6.29
C LEU A 144 9.75 0.71 -6.20
N LEU A 145 8.97 1.14 -5.23
CA LEU A 145 8.91 2.53 -4.81
C LEU A 145 9.78 2.71 -3.56
N ASP A 146 10.87 3.45 -3.71
CA ASP A 146 11.76 3.88 -2.64
C ASP A 146 11.58 5.39 -2.39
N GLN A 147 11.00 5.75 -1.25
CA GLN A 147 10.73 7.14 -0.88
C GLN A 147 10.00 7.93 -2.00
N GLY A 148 9.07 7.27 -2.69
CA GLY A 148 8.30 7.83 -3.80
C GLY A 148 8.99 7.80 -5.17
N LYS A 149 10.24 7.33 -5.27
CA LYS A 149 10.96 7.14 -6.54
C LYS A 149 10.78 5.72 -7.05
N ALA A 150 10.54 5.57 -8.35
CA ALA A 150 10.45 4.27 -8.98
C ALA A 150 11.86 3.73 -9.29
N GLU A 151 12.17 2.56 -8.76
CA GLU A 151 13.41 1.82 -8.98
C GLU A 151 13.10 0.57 -9.82
N LEU A 152 13.61 0.55 -11.05
CA LEU A 152 13.36 -0.53 -12.00
C LEU A 152 14.35 -1.69 -11.78
N PHE A 153 13.85 -2.92 -11.87
CA PHE A 153 14.71 -4.11 -11.86
C PHE A 153 15.48 -4.29 -13.17
N VAL A 154 14.92 -3.79 -14.27
CA VAL A 154 15.53 -3.75 -15.60
C VAL A 154 15.23 -2.38 -16.19
N TYR A 155 16.27 -1.60 -16.47
CA TYR A 155 16.12 -0.35 -17.19
C TYR A 155 15.99 -0.69 -18.68
N PRO A 156 14.88 -0.32 -19.36
CA PRO A 156 14.76 -0.55 -20.79
C PRO A 156 15.85 0.23 -21.53
N GLU A 157 16.48 -0.40 -22.52
CA GLU A 157 17.38 0.30 -23.44
C GLU A 157 16.57 1.32 -24.25
N ALA A 158 17.14 2.51 -24.43
CA ALA A 158 16.52 3.65 -25.11
C ALA A 158 16.37 3.44 -26.62
#